data_AF-A0AAJ3P8Y9-F1
#
_entry.id   AF-A0AAJ3P8Y9-F1
#
_cell.length_a   1.000
_cell.length_b   1.000
_cell.length_c   1.000
_cell.angle_alpha   90.00
_cell.angle_beta   90.00
_cell.angle_gamma   90.00
#
_symmetry.space_group_name_H-M   'P 1'
#
loop_
_entity.id
_entity.type
_entity.pdbx_description
1 polymer ?
#
loop_
_entity_poly.entity_id
_entity_poly.type
_entity_poly.pdbx_seq_one_letter_code
_entity_poly.pdbx_strand_id
1 'polypeptide(L)'
;MSILTPDILAALEKQSIELPSWAFGNSGTRFKVFSTPGTPRDPYEKIADAAQVHAHTGLAPTVALHIPWDLVDSFDDLRRHAEDHGVALGTVNSNTFQDDDYKFGALTHEDAAVRRKAIDHHLACIDVMDATGSRDLKIWLAEGSNYPGQADLRGRQDRLHDSLQQIYARLGDHQRLVLEYKFFEPAFYHTDVPDWGTSYVQVTALGDKAMVCLDTGHHAPGTNIEFIVMQLLRLGKLGSFDFNSRFYADDDLIVGAADPFQLFRILFEVIRGGGLNNPDVAFMLDQCHNIEDKIPGQIRSVLNVQEMTARALLVDRDALTTAQRSGDVLTANAVFMDAFSTDVRPALAAWREERGLPADPMAAYAASGYGQRIAEERVGGVQAGWGA
;
A
#
# COMPACT_ATOMS: atom_id res chain seq x y z
N MET A 1 28.00 -1.57 21.90
CA MET A 1 26.91 -0.59 21.82
C MET A 1 26.16 -0.86 20.53
N SER A 2 24.83 -0.82 20.55
CA SER A 2 24.03 -0.97 19.31
C SER A 2 24.39 0.15 18.34
N ILE A 3 24.42 -0.17 17.04
CA ILE A 3 24.56 0.84 15.97
C ILE A 3 23.31 1.72 15.83
N LEU A 4 22.16 1.26 16.35
CA LEU A 4 20.92 2.02 16.38
C LEU A 4 20.84 2.79 17.71
N THR A 5 20.73 4.12 17.63
CA THR A 5 20.61 4.98 18.80
C THR A 5 19.21 4.86 19.44
N PRO A 6 19.04 5.27 20.70
CA PRO A 6 17.71 5.29 21.34
C PRO A 6 16.65 6.06 20.53
N ASP A 7 17.02 7.17 19.90
CA ASP A 7 16.10 7.97 19.06
C ASP A 7 15.66 7.19 17.80
N ILE A 8 16.58 6.46 17.17
CA ILE A 8 16.25 5.59 16.02
C ILE A 8 15.31 4.47 16.46
N LEU A 9 15.60 3.82 17.58
CA LEU A 9 14.74 2.75 18.11
C LEU A 9 13.34 3.27 18.46
N ALA A 10 13.22 4.47 19.04
CA ALA A 10 11.94 5.11 19.33
C ALA A 10 11.15 5.49 18.06
N ALA A 11 11.84 5.84 16.97
CA ALA A 11 11.20 6.07 15.68
C ALA A 11 10.70 4.75 15.05
N LEU A 12 11.51 3.69 15.10
CA LEU A 12 11.14 2.36 14.60
C LEU A 12 10.02 1.72 15.41
N GLU A 13 9.92 1.99 16.71
CA GLU A 13 8.84 1.49 17.57
C GLU A 13 7.45 1.95 17.12
N LYS A 14 7.36 3.17 16.59
CA LYS A 14 6.11 3.77 16.12
C LYS A 14 5.76 3.38 14.69
N GLN A 15 6.70 2.76 13.96
CA GLN A 15 6.49 2.38 12.58
C GLN A 15 5.39 1.34 12.49
N SER A 16 4.38 1.64 11.66
CA SER A 16 3.27 0.76 11.35
C SER A 16 3.12 0.64 9.84
N ILE A 17 2.80 -0.56 9.38
CA ILE A 17 2.62 -0.89 7.97
C ILE A 17 1.30 -1.65 7.83
N GLU A 18 0.34 -1.05 7.15
CA GLU A 18 -0.94 -1.66 6.85
C GLU A 18 -0.81 -2.78 5.83
N LEU A 19 -1.54 -3.89 6.06
CA LEU A 19 -1.54 -5.02 5.15
C LEU A 19 -2.81 -5.05 4.29
N PRO A 20 -2.70 -5.37 3.00
CA PRO A 20 -3.86 -5.54 2.12
C PRO A 20 -4.51 -6.91 2.36
N SER A 21 -5.81 -6.94 2.61
CA SER A 21 -6.57 -8.21 2.75
C SER A 21 -6.40 -9.13 1.52
N TRP A 22 -6.28 -8.55 0.33
CA TRP A 22 -6.22 -9.29 -0.93
C TRP A 22 -4.90 -10.04 -1.14
N ALA A 23 -3.82 -9.65 -0.48
CA ALA A 23 -2.53 -10.33 -0.63
C ALA A 23 -2.47 -11.71 0.04
N PHE A 24 -3.51 -12.08 0.79
CA PHE A 24 -3.69 -13.41 1.38
C PHE A 24 -4.53 -14.34 0.50
N GLY A 25 -5.28 -13.80 -0.46
CA GLY A 25 -6.02 -14.60 -1.44
C GLY A 25 -5.11 -15.23 -2.51
N ASN A 26 -5.68 -16.09 -3.34
CA ASN A 26 -5.00 -16.57 -4.55
C ASN A 26 -4.93 -15.42 -5.58
N SER A 27 -3.74 -14.88 -5.81
CA SER A 27 -3.47 -13.97 -6.92
C SER A 27 -2.88 -14.73 -8.11
N GLY A 28 -2.81 -14.07 -9.26
CA GLY A 28 -2.20 -14.66 -10.44
C GLY A 28 -1.91 -13.61 -11.50
N THR A 29 -1.80 -14.06 -12.73
CA THR A 29 -1.73 -13.16 -13.88
C THR A 29 -2.95 -13.37 -14.76
N ARG A 30 -3.11 -12.54 -15.80
CA ARG A 30 -4.10 -12.75 -16.87
C ARG A 30 -4.04 -14.14 -17.52
N PHE A 31 -2.96 -14.90 -17.35
CA PHE A 31 -2.83 -16.25 -17.89
C PHE A 31 -3.38 -17.33 -16.96
N LYS A 32 -3.15 -17.19 -15.65
CA LYS A 32 -3.50 -18.23 -14.67
C LYS A 32 -3.42 -17.67 -13.25
N VAL A 33 -4.40 -18.07 -12.44
CA VAL A 33 -4.35 -18.03 -10.97
C VAL A 33 -4.06 -19.46 -10.48
N PHE A 34 -3.04 -19.60 -9.64
CA PHE A 34 -2.66 -20.87 -9.04
C PHE A 34 -3.19 -20.91 -7.60
N SER A 35 -4.00 -21.91 -7.27
CA SER A 35 -4.46 -22.09 -5.90
C SER A 35 -3.33 -22.60 -5.02
N THR A 36 -3.30 -22.14 -3.78
CA THR A 36 -2.41 -22.68 -2.75
C THR A 36 -3.19 -23.33 -1.60
N PRO A 37 -2.63 -24.36 -0.95
CA PRO A 37 -3.20 -24.91 0.28
C PRO A 37 -3.30 -23.82 1.35
N GLY A 38 -4.37 -23.87 2.15
CA GLY A 38 -4.56 -22.93 3.27
C GLY A 38 -5.02 -21.53 2.89
N THR A 39 -5.25 -21.23 1.60
CA THR A 39 -5.77 -19.92 1.18
C THR A 39 -7.10 -19.61 1.90
N PRO A 40 -7.25 -18.41 2.49
CA PRO A 40 -8.48 -17.97 3.15
C PRO A 40 -9.67 -17.97 2.18
N ARG A 41 -10.86 -18.16 2.73
CA ARG A 41 -12.13 -18.28 1.99
C ARG A 41 -13.03 -17.08 2.18
N ASP A 42 -12.84 -16.35 3.27
CA ASP A 42 -13.66 -15.20 3.65
C ASP A 42 -12.79 -14.10 4.30
N PRO A 43 -13.37 -12.92 4.56
CA PRO A 43 -12.63 -11.81 5.17
C PRO A 43 -12.11 -12.10 6.58
N TYR A 44 -12.76 -12.98 7.35
CA TYR A 44 -12.31 -13.35 8.70
C TYR A 44 -11.00 -14.15 8.62
N GLU A 45 -10.92 -15.13 7.72
CA GLU A 45 -9.69 -15.89 7.51
C GLU A 45 -8.55 -15.02 6.96
N LYS A 46 -8.84 -14.06 6.08
CA LYS A 46 -7.84 -13.07 5.61
C LYS A 46 -7.26 -12.26 6.78
N ILE A 47 -8.12 -11.79 7.69
CA ILE A 47 -7.69 -11.04 8.88
C ILE A 47 -6.87 -11.92 9.81
N ALA A 48 -7.27 -13.16 10.06
CA ALA A 48 -6.53 -14.09 10.88
C ALA A 48 -5.12 -14.38 10.33
N ASP A 49 -4.97 -14.45 9.01
CA ASP A 49 -3.68 -14.61 8.32
C ASP A 49 -2.83 -13.34 8.42
N ALA A 50 -3.43 -12.16 8.19
CA ALA A 50 -2.75 -10.87 8.35
C ALA A 50 -2.26 -10.64 9.79
N ALA A 51 -3.07 -11.05 10.78
CA ALA A 51 -2.70 -10.98 12.19
C ALA A 51 -1.48 -11.86 12.52
N GLN A 52 -1.21 -12.94 11.78
CA GLN A 52 0.05 -13.69 11.96
C GLN A 52 1.26 -12.83 11.59
N VAL A 53 1.17 -12.01 10.54
CA VAL A 53 2.26 -11.10 10.18
C VAL A 53 2.52 -10.12 11.33
N HIS A 54 1.46 -9.54 11.90
CA HIS A 54 1.60 -8.65 13.06
C HIS A 54 2.18 -9.37 14.28
N ALA A 55 1.64 -10.53 14.65
CA ALA A 55 2.07 -11.28 15.83
C ALA A 55 3.57 -11.62 15.81
N HIS A 56 4.13 -11.88 14.63
CA HIS A 56 5.55 -12.23 14.50
C HIS A 56 6.47 -11.02 14.33
N THR A 57 5.96 -9.88 13.88
CA THR A 57 6.80 -8.71 13.51
C THR A 57 6.60 -7.49 14.41
N GLY A 58 5.42 -7.34 15.00
CA GLY A 58 4.98 -6.14 15.71
C GLY A 58 4.79 -4.90 14.82
N LEU A 59 4.84 -5.06 13.49
CA LEU A 59 4.88 -3.94 12.52
C LEU A 59 3.57 -3.73 11.75
N ALA A 60 2.69 -4.72 11.74
CA ALA A 60 1.51 -4.75 10.87
C ALA A 60 0.14 -4.63 11.58
N PRO A 61 -0.13 -3.58 12.36
CA PRO A 61 -1.28 -3.54 13.25
C PRO A 61 -2.63 -3.33 12.56
N THR A 62 -2.67 -3.02 11.25
CA THR A 62 -3.92 -2.73 10.53
C THR A 62 -4.04 -3.52 9.23
N VAL A 63 -5.29 -3.79 8.82
CA VAL A 63 -5.62 -4.53 7.61
C VAL A 63 -6.58 -3.71 6.74
N ALA A 64 -6.13 -3.33 5.54
CA ALA A 64 -6.96 -2.65 4.56
C ALA A 64 -7.98 -3.62 3.93
N LEU A 65 -9.19 -3.14 3.69
CA LEU A 65 -10.29 -3.89 3.10
C LEU A 65 -10.53 -3.46 1.65
N HIS A 66 -11.03 -4.38 0.83
CA HIS A 66 -11.40 -4.11 -0.55
C HIS A 66 -12.86 -4.48 -0.82
N ILE A 67 -13.68 -3.50 -1.18
CA ILE A 67 -15.13 -3.68 -1.35
C ILE A 67 -15.46 -3.79 -2.85
N PRO A 68 -16.12 -4.88 -3.31
CA PRO A 68 -16.92 -5.81 -2.52
C PRO A 68 -16.24 -7.12 -2.06
N TRP A 69 -14.95 -7.34 -2.33
CA TRP A 69 -14.27 -8.60 -2.01
C TRP A 69 -14.30 -8.97 -0.52
N ASP A 70 -14.38 -7.96 0.35
CA ASP A 70 -14.44 -8.10 1.79
C ASP A 70 -15.78 -7.66 2.39
N LEU A 71 -16.86 -7.66 1.59
CA LEU A 71 -18.20 -7.49 2.14
C LEU A 71 -18.54 -8.64 3.09
N VAL A 72 -19.13 -8.28 4.21
CA VAL A 72 -19.64 -9.17 5.25
C VAL A 72 -21.01 -8.70 5.71
N ASP A 73 -21.77 -9.58 6.34
CA ASP A 73 -23.09 -9.25 6.88
C ASP A 73 -23.01 -8.22 8.02
N SER A 74 -21.91 -8.23 8.79
CA SER A 74 -21.67 -7.31 9.92
C SER A 74 -20.21 -6.89 9.99
N PHE A 75 -19.94 -5.62 9.67
CA PHE A 75 -18.61 -5.02 9.86
C PHE A 75 -18.23 -4.84 11.33
N ASP A 76 -19.22 -4.72 12.22
CA ASP A 76 -19.00 -4.71 13.66
C ASP A 76 -18.44 -6.05 14.15
N ASP A 77 -18.90 -7.16 13.59
CA ASP A 77 -18.42 -8.50 13.92
C ASP A 77 -17.01 -8.72 13.38
N LEU A 78 -16.76 -8.27 12.13
CA LEU A 78 -15.43 -8.30 11.53
C LEU A 78 -14.41 -7.46 12.31
N ARG A 79 -14.82 -6.27 12.78
CA ARG A 79 -13.98 -5.39 13.62
C ARG A 79 -13.61 -6.07 14.93
N ARG A 80 -14.58 -6.65 15.64
CA ARG A 80 -14.31 -7.40 16.89
C ARG A 80 -13.38 -8.59 16.63
N HIS A 81 -13.58 -9.31 15.53
CA HIS A 81 -12.70 -10.40 15.15
C HIS A 81 -11.26 -9.93 14.90
N ALA A 82 -11.08 -8.82 14.19
CA ALA A 82 -9.75 -8.22 14.02
C ALA A 82 -9.11 -7.87 15.36
N GLU A 83 -9.86 -7.19 16.25
CA GLU A 83 -9.38 -6.78 17.57
C GLU A 83 -9.00 -7.98 18.44
N ASP A 84 -9.78 -9.06 18.43
CA ASP A 84 -9.49 -10.32 19.12
C ASP A 84 -8.20 -11.00 18.60
N HIS A 85 -7.86 -10.76 17.33
CA HIS A 85 -6.62 -11.22 16.70
C HIS A 85 -5.44 -10.24 16.85
N GLY A 86 -5.65 -9.08 17.49
CA GLY A 86 -4.61 -8.09 17.77
C GLY A 86 -4.31 -7.14 16.60
N VAL A 87 -5.22 -7.00 15.64
CA VAL A 87 -5.13 -6.04 14.54
C VAL A 87 -6.40 -5.19 14.44
N ALA A 88 -6.35 -4.07 13.73
CA ALA A 88 -7.51 -3.23 13.47
C ALA A 88 -7.86 -3.21 11.97
N LEU A 89 -9.08 -2.81 11.65
CA LEU A 89 -9.49 -2.55 10.27
C LEU A 89 -8.96 -1.19 9.81
N GLY A 90 -8.43 -1.18 8.59
CA GLY A 90 -7.67 -0.09 8.00
C GLY A 90 -8.39 0.61 6.85
N THR A 91 -7.63 1.09 5.88
CA THR A 91 -8.12 1.78 4.67
C THR A 91 -9.19 0.96 3.94
N VAL A 92 -10.24 1.62 3.46
CA VAL A 92 -11.26 1.00 2.58
C VAL A 92 -10.92 1.29 1.13
N ASN A 93 -10.86 0.24 0.30
CA ASN A 93 -10.55 0.31 -1.12
C ASN A 93 -11.79 -0.02 -1.95
N SER A 94 -12.14 0.84 -2.90
CA SER A 94 -13.29 0.65 -3.78
C SER A 94 -12.93 -0.15 -5.04
N ASN A 95 -13.77 -1.10 -5.43
CA ASN A 95 -13.68 -1.79 -6.72
C ASN A 95 -14.72 -1.25 -7.72
N THR A 96 -14.24 -0.58 -8.77
CA THR A 96 -15.06 -0.26 -9.95
C THR A 96 -14.38 -0.69 -11.24
N PHE A 97 -13.75 -1.88 -11.22
CA PHE A 97 -12.93 -2.37 -12.34
C PHE A 97 -13.24 -3.81 -12.78
N GLN A 98 -14.20 -4.48 -12.15
CA GLN A 98 -14.57 -5.87 -12.50
C GLN A 98 -16.00 -6.05 -13.03
N ASP A 99 -16.91 -5.13 -12.73
CA ASP A 99 -18.30 -5.21 -13.21
C ASP A 99 -18.39 -4.87 -14.71
N ASP A 100 -19.24 -5.60 -15.45
CA ASP A 100 -19.40 -5.46 -16.91
C ASP A 100 -19.76 -4.03 -17.35
N ASP A 101 -20.51 -3.29 -16.53
CA ASP A 101 -20.90 -1.90 -16.84
C ASP A 101 -19.67 -0.97 -16.89
N TYR A 102 -18.58 -1.32 -16.21
CA TYR A 102 -17.36 -0.50 -16.13
C TYR A 102 -16.37 -0.75 -17.27
N LYS A 103 -16.74 -1.58 -18.27
CA LYS A 103 -15.89 -1.94 -19.41
C LYS A 103 -15.27 -0.73 -20.15
N PHE A 104 -15.95 0.41 -20.19
CA PHE A 104 -15.47 1.64 -20.86
C PHE A 104 -15.17 2.80 -19.90
N GLY A 105 -15.03 2.48 -18.61
CA GLY A 105 -14.91 3.43 -17.51
C GLY A 105 -16.06 3.30 -16.52
N ALA A 106 -15.78 3.66 -15.27
CA ALA A 106 -16.70 3.86 -14.16
C ALA A 106 -16.99 5.36 -13.95
N LEU A 107 -16.16 6.09 -13.20
CA LEU A 107 -16.36 7.51 -12.85
C LEU A 107 -16.20 8.48 -14.05
N THR A 108 -15.60 8.02 -15.14
CA THR A 108 -15.38 8.78 -16.38
C THR A 108 -16.28 8.34 -17.53
N HIS A 109 -17.16 7.36 -17.29
CA HIS A 109 -18.05 6.80 -18.33
C HIS A 109 -18.95 7.87 -18.95
N GLU A 110 -19.29 7.76 -20.24
CA GLU A 110 -20.18 8.74 -20.90
C GLU A 110 -21.64 8.64 -20.41
N ASP A 111 -22.13 7.42 -20.24
CA ASP A 111 -23.43 7.17 -19.63
C ASP A 111 -23.44 7.58 -18.16
N ALA A 112 -24.30 8.55 -17.83
CA ALA A 112 -24.46 9.06 -16.48
C ALA A 112 -25.03 8.02 -15.50
N ALA A 113 -25.76 7.00 -15.98
CA ALA A 113 -26.25 5.92 -15.14
C ALA A 113 -25.09 5.03 -14.64
N VAL A 114 -24.12 4.71 -15.50
CA VAL A 114 -22.91 3.97 -15.11
C VAL A 114 -22.07 4.79 -14.14
N ARG A 115 -21.89 6.10 -14.40
CA ARG A 115 -21.21 6.99 -13.44
C ARG A 115 -21.92 7.03 -12.09
N ARG A 116 -23.24 7.13 -12.09
CA ARG A 116 -24.04 7.11 -10.85
C ARG A 116 -23.85 5.81 -10.08
N LYS A 117 -23.91 4.64 -10.76
CA LYS A 117 -23.63 3.33 -10.16
C LYS A 117 -22.25 3.31 -9.48
N ALA A 118 -21.22 3.81 -10.16
CA ALA A 118 -19.88 3.89 -9.61
C ALA A 118 -19.80 4.85 -8.42
N ILE A 119 -20.38 6.05 -8.50
CA ILE A 119 -20.42 7.01 -7.38
C ILE A 119 -21.12 6.38 -6.18
N ASP A 120 -22.30 5.79 -6.36
CA ASP A 120 -23.08 5.17 -5.29
C ASP A 120 -22.31 4.03 -4.60
N HIS A 121 -21.51 3.26 -5.34
CA HIS A 121 -20.59 2.26 -4.78
C HIS A 121 -19.53 2.88 -3.86
N HIS A 122 -18.95 4.03 -4.26
CA HIS A 122 -18.00 4.74 -3.40
C HIS A 122 -18.69 5.34 -2.17
N LEU A 123 -19.94 5.80 -2.28
CA LEU A 123 -20.71 6.24 -1.11
C LEU A 123 -20.96 5.08 -0.14
N ALA A 124 -21.27 3.88 -0.66
CA ALA A 124 -21.40 2.68 0.16
C ALA A 124 -20.06 2.28 0.82
N CYS A 125 -18.92 2.49 0.15
CA CYS A 125 -17.60 2.31 0.78
C CYS A 125 -17.39 3.30 1.94
N ILE A 126 -17.90 4.53 1.85
CA ILE A 126 -17.88 5.48 2.97
C ILE A 126 -18.81 5.01 4.11
N ASP A 127 -19.95 4.40 3.81
CA ASP A 127 -20.78 3.77 4.85
C ASP A 127 -20.04 2.62 5.55
N VAL A 128 -19.21 1.86 4.83
CA VAL A 128 -18.30 0.86 5.44
C VAL A 128 -17.25 1.52 6.32
N MET A 129 -16.69 2.67 5.91
CA MET A 129 -15.77 3.44 6.74
C MET A 129 -16.44 3.88 8.05
N ASP A 130 -17.68 4.37 7.97
CA ASP A 130 -18.46 4.74 9.16
C ASP A 130 -18.68 3.55 10.10
N ALA A 131 -18.94 2.36 9.56
CA ALA A 131 -19.15 1.14 10.35
C ALA A 131 -17.86 0.55 10.95
N THR A 132 -16.73 0.72 10.28
CA THR A 132 -15.43 0.15 10.70
C THR A 132 -14.58 1.13 11.52
N GLY A 133 -14.90 2.42 11.46
CA GLY A 133 -14.05 3.49 12.00
C GLY A 133 -12.86 3.84 11.09
N SER A 134 -12.85 3.34 9.85
CA SER A 134 -11.80 3.65 8.88
C SER A 134 -11.83 5.13 8.50
N ARG A 135 -10.64 5.72 8.36
CA ARG A 135 -10.48 7.13 8.00
C ARG A 135 -10.44 7.36 6.50
N ASP A 136 -9.82 6.46 5.76
CA ASP A 136 -9.36 6.71 4.39
C ASP A 136 -10.11 5.82 3.39
N LEU A 137 -10.69 6.47 2.36
CA LEU A 137 -11.16 5.83 1.14
C LEU A 137 -10.05 5.89 0.09
N LYS A 138 -9.40 4.77 -0.23
CA LYS A 138 -8.47 4.67 -1.35
C LYS A 138 -9.25 4.38 -2.63
N ILE A 139 -9.03 5.21 -3.64
CA ILE A 139 -9.62 5.09 -4.98
C ILE A 139 -8.49 4.87 -5.97
N TRP A 140 -8.45 3.66 -6.53
CA TRP A 140 -7.71 3.34 -7.75
C TRP A 140 -8.71 3.11 -8.88
N LEU A 141 -8.37 3.59 -10.08
CA LEU A 141 -9.25 3.55 -11.25
C LEU A 141 -8.57 2.82 -12.39
N ALA A 142 -9.25 1.79 -12.91
CA ALA A 142 -8.89 1.08 -14.13
C ALA A 142 -9.17 1.88 -15.42
N GLU A 143 -9.64 3.11 -15.29
CA GLU A 143 -10.30 3.85 -16.37
C GLU A 143 -9.30 4.41 -17.38
N GLY A 144 -9.66 4.27 -18.66
CA GLY A 144 -8.84 4.77 -19.74
C GLY A 144 -9.33 4.33 -21.12
N SER A 145 -8.42 4.34 -22.08
CA SER A 145 -8.66 3.89 -23.45
C SER A 145 -7.46 3.11 -23.99
N ASN A 146 -7.72 2.29 -25.01
CA ASN A 146 -6.74 1.41 -25.66
C ASN A 146 -6.32 1.90 -27.05
N TYR A 147 -7.00 2.89 -27.63
CA TYR A 147 -6.68 3.42 -28.96
C TYR A 147 -6.83 4.95 -29.05
N PRO A 148 -5.98 5.63 -29.84
CA PRO A 148 -6.18 7.03 -30.21
C PRO A 148 -7.55 7.26 -30.84
N GLY A 149 -8.26 8.28 -30.35
CA GLY A 149 -9.60 8.63 -30.82
C GLY A 149 -10.75 7.81 -30.24
N GLN A 150 -10.48 6.81 -29.37
CA GLN A 150 -11.53 6.04 -28.70
C GLN A 150 -12.41 6.89 -27.77
N ALA A 151 -11.82 7.89 -27.11
CA ALA A 151 -12.53 8.72 -26.14
C ALA A 151 -12.08 10.18 -26.17
N ASP A 152 -12.97 11.08 -25.77
CA ASP A 152 -12.65 12.48 -25.51
C ASP A 152 -11.90 12.60 -24.17
N LEU A 153 -10.57 12.77 -24.24
CA LEU A 153 -9.71 12.85 -23.05
C LEU A 153 -10.09 14.01 -22.13
N ARG A 154 -10.53 15.14 -22.70
CA ARG A 154 -10.92 16.30 -21.90
C ARG A 154 -12.24 16.04 -21.18
N GLY A 155 -13.25 15.57 -21.92
CA GLY A 155 -14.54 15.23 -21.35
C GLY A 155 -14.43 14.17 -20.24
N ARG A 156 -13.51 13.21 -20.38
CA ARG A 156 -13.23 12.23 -19.31
C ARG A 156 -12.65 12.86 -18.05
N GLN A 157 -11.71 13.81 -18.17
CA GLN A 157 -11.16 14.52 -17.01
C GLN A 157 -12.22 15.39 -16.31
N ASP A 158 -13.10 16.05 -17.08
CA ASP A 158 -14.21 16.84 -16.52
C ASP A 158 -15.20 15.93 -15.76
N ARG A 159 -15.51 14.75 -16.29
CA ARG A 159 -16.37 13.76 -15.61
C ARG A 159 -15.70 13.11 -14.41
N LEU A 160 -14.41 12.82 -14.49
CA LEU A 160 -13.64 12.32 -13.35
C LEU A 160 -13.74 13.30 -12.18
N HIS A 161 -13.49 14.60 -12.46
CA HIS A 161 -13.57 15.64 -11.45
C HIS A 161 -14.98 15.75 -10.85
N ASP A 162 -16.04 15.79 -11.67
CA ASP A 162 -17.44 15.83 -11.21
C ASP A 162 -17.79 14.63 -10.32
N SER A 163 -17.40 13.42 -10.73
CA SER A 163 -17.64 12.20 -9.95
C SER A 163 -16.89 12.20 -8.62
N LEU A 164 -15.59 12.55 -8.63
CA LEU A 164 -14.78 12.66 -7.43
C LEU A 164 -15.32 13.76 -6.49
N GLN A 165 -15.82 14.88 -7.02
CA GLN A 165 -16.43 15.95 -6.23
C GLN A 165 -17.66 15.46 -5.48
N GLN A 166 -18.51 14.65 -6.12
CA GLN A 166 -19.70 14.07 -5.49
C GLN A 166 -19.33 13.07 -4.38
N ILE A 167 -18.31 12.24 -4.60
CA ILE A 167 -17.80 11.31 -3.58
C ILE A 167 -17.19 12.10 -2.41
N TYR A 168 -16.35 13.10 -2.71
CA TYR A 168 -15.70 13.95 -1.72
C TYR A 168 -16.71 14.69 -0.84
N ALA A 169 -17.84 15.14 -1.41
CA ALA A 169 -18.90 15.83 -0.67
C ALA A 169 -19.58 14.94 0.40
N ARG A 170 -19.50 13.61 0.30
CA ARG A 170 -20.04 12.67 1.31
C ARG A 170 -19.11 12.45 2.49
N LEU A 171 -17.81 12.74 2.36
CA LEU A 171 -16.83 12.52 3.44
C LEU A 171 -17.20 13.32 4.69
N GLY A 172 -17.15 12.68 5.85
CA GLY A 172 -17.15 13.35 7.15
C GLY A 172 -15.88 14.18 7.40
N ASP A 173 -15.84 14.93 8.50
CA ASP A 173 -14.75 15.87 8.79
C ASP A 173 -13.40 15.19 9.04
N HIS A 174 -13.42 13.97 9.59
CA HIS A 174 -12.22 13.20 9.90
C HIS A 174 -11.79 12.28 8.75
N GLN A 175 -12.64 12.08 7.73
CA GLN A 175 -12.40 11.14 6.65
C GLN A 175 -11.61 11.77 5.50
N ARG A 176 -10.87 10.94 4.76
CA ARG A 176 -10.08 11.37 3.60
C ARG A 176 -10.38 10.52 2.37
N LEU A 177 -10.19 11.14 1.20
CA LEU A 177 -10.10 10.44 -0.08
C LEU A 177 -8.64 10.40 -0.49
N VAL A 178 -8.16 9.22 -0.87
CA VAL A 178 -6.79 9.03 -1.32
C VAL A 178 -6.81 8.49 -2.75
N LEU A 179 -6.37 9.31 -3.70
CA LEU A 179 -6.42 8.99 -5.13
C LEU A 179 -5.09 8.39 -5.58
N GLU A 180 -5.14 7.14 -5.99
CA GLU A 180 -4.00 6.42 -6.53
C GLU A 180 -3.88 6.65 -8.04
N TYR A 181 -2.65 6.78 -8.52
CA TYR A 181 -2.37 6.89 -9.96
C TYR A 181 -1.67 5.63 -10.46
N LYS A 182 -1.83 5.33 -11.75
CA LYS A 182 -1.18 4.19 -12.40
C LYS A 182 -0.85 4.46 -13.86
N PHE A 183 0.41 4.28 -14.23
CA PHE A 183 0.91 4.59 -15.58
C PHE A 183 0.13 3.91 -16.71
N PHE A 184 -0.18 2.62 -16.56
CA PHE A 184 -0.98 1.84 -17.52
C PHE A 184 -1.51 0.57 -16.84
N GLU A 185 -2.32 -0.19 -17.58
CA GLU A 185 -3.01 -1.42 -17.15
C GLU A 185 -4.19 -1.15 -16.19
N PRO A 186 -5.43 -1.50 -16.58
CA PRO A 186 -5.81 -2.25 -17.79
C PRO A 186 -5.95 -1.41 -19.07
N ALA A 187 -5.80 -0.08 -18.99
CA ALA A 187 -5.78 0.78 -20.18
C ALA A 187 -4.37 0.85 -20.78
N PHE A 188 -4.25 0.71 -22.10
CA PHE A 188 -2.96 0.56 -22.79
C PHE A 188 -2.58 1.71 -23.75
N TYR A 189 -3.44 2.72 -23.89
CA TYR A 189 -3.11 3.94 -24.64
C TYR A 189 -3.13 5.18 -23.74
N HIS A 190 -4.19 5.36 -22.95
CA HIS A 190 -4.35 6.46 -22.00
C HIS A 190 -5.08 5.95 -20.76
N THR A 191 -4.52 6.21 -19.57
CA THR A 191 -5.19 6.03 -18.27
C THR A 191 -5.65 7.39 -17.77
N ASP A 192 -6.82 7.48 -17.14
CA ASP A 192 -7.39 8.76 -16.67
C ASP A 192 -6.62 9.37 -15.49
N VAL A 193 -5.91 8.56 -14.70
CA VAL A 193 -4.98 9.03 -13.64
C VAL A 193 -3.62 8.36 -13.82
N PRO A 194 -2.82 8.77 -14.84
CA PRO A 194 -1.63 8.03 -15.24
C PRO A 194 -0.40 8.32 -14.37
N ASP A 195 -0.39 9.44 -13.66
CA ASP A 195 0.78 9.92 -12.94
C ASP A 195 0.42 10.79 -11.73
N TRP A 196 1.44 11.06 -10.91
CA TRP A 196 1.35 11.90 -9.72
C TRP A 196 0.90 13.33 -10.02
N GLY A 197 1.15 13.86 -11.22
CA GLY A 197 0.77 15.21 -11.60
C GLY A 197 -0.73 15.34 -11.83
N THR A 198 -1.31 14.38 -12.55
CA THR A 198 -2.76 14.28 -12.75
C THR A 198 -3.47 14.02 -11.42
N SER A 199 -2.98 13.06 -10.62
CA SER A 199 -3.55 12.82 -9.29
C SER A 199 -3.48 14.07 -8.41
N TYR A 200 -2.32 14.75 -8.37
CA TYR A 200 -2.14 16.00 -7.63
C TYR A 200 -3.14 17.09 -8.03
N VAL A 201 -3.36 17.30 -9.34
CA VAL A 201 -4.31 18.31 -9.85
C VAL A 201 -5.74 17.97 -9.41
N GLN A 202 -6.14 16.71 -9.54
CA GLN A 202 -7.48 16.26 -9.13
C GLN A 202 -7.69 16.47 -7.62
N VAL A 203 -6.78 15.99 -6.78
CA VAL A 203 -6.96 16.09 -5.31
C VAL A 203 -6.84 17.53 -4.80
N THR A 204 -6.00 18.35 -5.43
CA THR A 204 -5.89 19.77 -5.08
C THR A 204 -7.17 20.53 -5.42
N ALA A 205 -7.85 20.17 -6.51
CA ALA A 205 -9.12 20.78 -6.88
C ALA A 205 -10.29 20.37 -5.96
N LEU A 206 -10.22 19.20 -5.32
CA LEU A 206 -11.26 18.71 -4.39
C LEU A 206 -11.18 19.42 -3.01
N GLY A 207 -9.99 19.48 -2.42
CA GLY A 207 -9.76 20.16 -1.14
C GLY A 207 -8.78 19.45 -0.21
N ASP A 208 -8.79 19.84 1.06
CA ASP A 208 -7.78 19.42 2.04
C ASP A 208 -7.91 17.96 2.48
N LYS A 209 -9.10 17.34 2.36
CA LYS A 209 -9.33 15.93 2.70
C LYS A 209 -8.93 14.97 1.56
N ALA A 210 -8.44 15.51 0.44
CA ALA A 210 -8.04 14.72 -0.72
C ALA A 210 -6.51 14.69 -0.85
N MET A 211 -5.98 13.47 -0.92
CA MET A 211 -4.55 13.17 -0.90
C MET A 211 -4.18 12.20 -2.03
N VAL A 212 -2.89 12.09 -2.35
CA VAL A 212 -2.35 11.15 -3.35
C VAL A 212 -1.92 9.86 -2.66
N CYS A 213 -2.29 8.71 -3.21
CA CYS A 213 -1.63 7.44 -2.93
C CYS A 213 -0.48 7.25 -3.94
N LEU A 214 0.71 6.92 -3.43
CA LEU A 214 1.86 6.57 -4.25
C LEU A 214 2.11 5.06 -4.17
N ASP A 215 1.80 4.37 -5.25
CA ASP A 215 2.25 2.98 -5.45
C ASP A 215 3.64 2.95 -6.10
N THR A 216 4.56 2.15 -5.59
CA THR A 216 5.96 2.07 -6.09
C THR A 216 6.11 1.38 -7.45
N GLY A 217 5.13 0.58 -7.86
CA GLY A 217 5.03 -0.13 -9.12
C GLY A 217 4.52 0.72 -10.28
N HIS A 218 3.80 1.81 -9.96
CA HIS A 218 2.89 2.50 -10.88
C HIS A 218 3.47 3.61 -11.76
N HIS A 219 4.80 3.64 -11.96
CA HIS A 219 5.46 4.70 -12.75
C HIS A 219 6.05 4.20 -14.06
N ALA A 220 6.21 5.11 -15.02
CA ALA A 220 6.96 4.85 -16.25
C ALA A 220 8.41 4.39 -15.96
N PRO A 221 9.02 3.56 -16.83
CA PRO A 221 10.41 3.16 -16.71
C PRO A 221 11.38 4.35 -16.61
N GLY A 222 12.35 4.28 -15.70
CA GLY A 222 13.33 5.34 -15.46
C GLY A 222 12.85 6.51 -14.60
N THR A 223 11.62 6.45 -14.06
CA THR A 223 11.12 7.48 -13.13
C THR A 223 11.92 7.49 -11.84
N ASN A 224 12.33 8.70 -11.40
CA ASN A 224 12.85 8.90 -10.05
C ASN A 224 11.66 9.01 -9.07
N ILE A 225 11.39 7.93 -8.33
CA ILE A 225 10.21 7.84 -7.44
C ILE A 225 10.43 8.66 -6.17
N GLU A 226 11.62 8.65 -5.58
CA GLU A 226 11.88 9.42 -4.36
C GLU A 226 11.78 10.94 -4.56
N PHE A 227 12.00 11.44 -5.78
CA PHE A 227 11.69 12.82 -6.15
C PHE A 227 10.19 13.11 -6.06
N ILE A 228 9.33 12.19 -6.52
CA ILE A 228 7.87 12.33 -6.42
C ILE A 228 7.44 12.32 -4.95
N VAL A 229 7.99 11.41 -4.15
CA VAL A 229 7.76 11.35 -2.70
C VAL A 229 8.11 12.68 -2.05
N MET A 230 9.32 13.20 -2.32
CA MET A 230 9.76 14.50 -1.81
C MET A 230 8.80 15.61 -2.25
N GLN A 231 8.39 15.64 -3.52
CA GLN A 231 7.49 16.66 -4.04
C GLN A 231 6.12 16.62 -3.36
N LEU A 232 5.51 15.44 -3.21
CA LEU A 232 4.19 15.29 -2.59
C LEU A 232 4.23 15.59 -1.09
N LEU A 233 5.29 15.23 -0.37
CA LEU A 233 5.49 15.65 1.02
C LEU A 233 5.67 17.16 1.15
N ARG A 234 6.50 17.78 0.29
CA ARG A 234 6.70 19.23 0.24
C ARG A 234 5.40 19.99 -0.04
N LEU A 235 4.52 19.42 -0.85
CA LEU A 235 3.22 19.99 -1.21
C LEU A 235 2.10 19.63 -0.23
N GLY A 236 2.38 18.79 0.79
CA GLY A 236 1.37 18.34 1.76
C GLY A 236 0.27 17.49 1.13
N LYS A 237 0.57 16.73 0.08
CA LYS A 237 -0.40 15.93 -0.69
C LYS A 237 -0.09 14.45 -0.77
N LEU A 238 0.95 13.94 -0.09
CA LEU A 238 1.14 12.50 0.07
C LEU A 238 0.25 11.98 1.21
N GLY A 239 -0.69 11.08 0.91
CA GLY A 239 -1.64 10.53 1.89
C GLY A 239 -1.34 9.09 2.29
N SER A 240 -0.82 8.30 1.36
CA SER A 240 -0.42 6.92 1.60
C SER A 240 0.63 6.44 0.59
N PHE A 241 1.27 5.34 0.94
CA PHE A 241 2.07 4.51 0.07
C PHE A 241 1.39 3.18 -0.15
N ASP A 242 1.53 2.64 -1.36
CA ASP A 242 1.43 1.22 -1.64
C ASP A 242 2.83 0.71 -2.00
N PHE A 243 3.44 -0.02 -1.06
CA PHE A 243 4.78 -0.56 -1.24
C PHE A 243 4.73 -1.94 -1.88
N ASN A 244 5.51 -2.09 -2.94
CA ASN A 244 5.81 -3.34 -3.63
C ASN A 244 7.20 -3.27 -4.26
N SER A 245 7.48 -4.16 -5.19
CA SER A 245 8.65 -4.10 -6.03
C SER A 245 8.36 -4.58 -7.43
N ARG A 246 9.21 -4.10 -8.34
CA ARG A 246 9.09 -4.40 -9.75
C ARG A 246 10.42 -4.39 -10.48
N PHE A 247 10.51 -5.22 -11.50
CA PHE A 247 11.57 -5.21 -12.51
C PHE A 247 11.10 -4.63 -13.83
N TYR A 248 9.82 -4.77 -14.19
CA TYR A 248 9.31 -4.36 -15.50
C TYR A 248 8.22 -3.29 -15.39
N ALA A 249 7.10 -3.63 -14.76
CA ALA A 249 5.92 -2.78 -14.69
C ALA A 249 5.30 -2.93 -13.29
N ASP A 250 3.99 -2.96 -13.18
CA ASP A 250 3.34 -3.24 -11.92
C ASP A 250 3.39 -4.75 -11.62
N ASP A 251 4.53 -5.21 -11.13
CA ASP A 251 4.80 -6.64 -10.95
C ASP A 251 4.31 -7.17 -9.57
N ASP A 252 3.94 -6.28 -8.64
CA ASP A 252 3.41 -6.58 -7.31
C ASP A 252 4.28 -7.52 -6.43
N LEU A 253 5.61 -7.44 -6.58
CA LEU A 253 6.55 -8.35 -5.89
C LEU A 253 6.85 -7.92 -4.45
N ILE A 254 7.50 -8.81 -3.70
CA ILE A 254 8.06 -8.59 -2.36
C ILE A 254 8.83 -7.26 -2.29
N VAL A 255 8.44 -6.37 -1.37
CA VAL A 255 9.02 -5.02 -1.21
C VAL A 255 10.54 -5.08 -1.07
N GLY A 256 11.26 -4.25 -1.81
CA GLY A 256 12.72 -4.19 -1.81
C GLY A 256 13.42 -5.36 -2.53
N ALA A 257 12.71 -6.30 -3.15
CA ALA A 257 13.34 -7.44 -3.82
C ALA A 257 14.06 -7.08 -5.12
N ALA A 258 13.51 -6.13 -5.88
CA ALA A 258 14.09 -5.71 -7.17
C ALA A 258 15.17 -4.65 -7.01
N ASP A 259 14.89 -3.60 -6.22
CA ASP A 259 15.82 -2.52 -5.94
C ASP A 259 15.70 -2.07 -4.46
N PRO A 260 16.44 -2.71 -3.54
CA PRO A 260 16.45 -2.29 -2.14
C PRO A 260 17.03 -0.88 -1.95
N PHE A 261 17.86 -0.41 -2.88
CA PHE A 261 18.43 0.94 -2.80
C PHE A 261 17.41 2.01 -3.19
N GLN A 262 16.47 1.73 -4.09
CA GLN A 262 15.31 2.59 -4.33
C GLN A 262 14.43 2.69 -3.08
N LEU A 263 14.11 1.57 -2.43
CA LEU A 263 13.33 1.59 -1.18
C LEU A 263 14.02 2.44 -0.11
N PHE A 264 15.34 2.30 0.04
CA PHE A 264 16.15 3.14 0.94
C PHE A 264 16.08 4.64 0.56
N ARG A 265 16.24 4.98 -0.73
CA ARG A 265 16.13 6.37 -1.22
C ARG A 265 14.75 6.97 -0.95
N ILE A 266 13.68 6.19 -1.16
CA ILE A 266 12.30 6.59 -0.86
C ILE A 266 12.16 6.88 0.64
N LEU A 267 12.56 5.95 1.50
CA LEU A 267 12.42 6.10 2.95
C LEU A 267 13.26 7.26 3.50
N PHE A 268 14.42 7.55 2.90
CA PHE A 268 15.18 8.75 3.24
C PHE A 268 14.37 10.03 3.00
N GLU A 269 13.73 10.18 1.83
CA GLU A 269 12.89 11.35 1.55
C GLU A 269 11.62 11.36 2.41
N VAL A 270 11.08 10.19 2.79
CA VAL A 270 9.98 10.11 3.76
C VAL A 270 10.39 10.65 5.13
N ILE A 271 11.54 10.23 5.65
CA ILE A 271 12.07 10.72 6.94
C ILE A 271 12.34 12.21 6.86
N ARG A 272 13.03 12.66 5.80
CA ARG A 272 13.41 14.06 5.61
C ARG A 272 12.19 14.97 5.45
N GLY A 273 11.17 14.50 4.74
CA GLY A 273 9.91 15.21 4.51
C GLY A 273 8.89 15.11 5.64
N GLY A 274 9.21 14.38 6.73
CA GLY A 274 8.32 14.25 7.89
C GLY A 274 7.11 13.34 7.66
N GLY A 275 7.21 12.36 6.75
CA GLY A 275 6.18 11.35 6.52
C GLY A 275 6.31 10.11 7.42
N LEU A 276 7.50 9.81 7.96
CA LEU A 276 7.66 8.66 8.87
C LEU A 276 6.91 8.92 10.18
N ASN A 277 6.04 7.98 10.57
CA ASN A 277 5.17 8.07 11.75
C ASN A 277 4.22 9.29 11.75
N ASN A 278 3.98 9.87 10.58
CA ASN A 278 2.98 10.92 10.41
C ASN A 278 1.61 10.25 10.28
N PRO A 279 0.62 10.58 11.13
CA PRO A 279 -0.71 10.00 11.04
C PRO A 279 -1.40 10.28 9.70
N ASP A 280 -0.94 11.28 8.94
CA ASP A 280 -1.50 11.64 7.64
C ASP A 280 -0.80 10.94 6.46
N VAL A 281 0.26 10.16 6.69
CA VAL A 281 0.96 9.38 5.65
C VAL A 281 0.93 7.90 6.03
N ALA A 282 -0.04 7.17 5.48
CA ALA A 282 -0.15 5.73 5.73
C ALA A 282 0.92 4.95 4.96
N PHE A 283 1.59 4.00 5.60
CA PHE A 283 2.40 3.01 4.91
C PHE A 283 1.53 1.78 4.72
N MET A 284 1.26 1.39 3.49
CA MET A 284 0.53 0.19 3.15
C MET A 284 1.35 -0.67 2.19
N LEU A 285 1.19 -1.98 2.25
CA LEU A 285 1.69 -2.89 1.22
C LEU A 285 0.60 -3.10 0.17
N ASP A 286 0.97 -3.27 -1.10
CA ASP A 286 0.03 -3.70 -2.15
C ASP A 286 0.74 -4.70 -3.06
N GLN A 287 0.46 -6.00 -2.89
CA GLN A 287 1.29 -7.07 -3.43
C GLN A 287 0.49 -8.31 -3.80
N CYS A 288 1.03 -9.10 -4.73
CA CYS A 288 0.42 -10.31 -5.25
C CYS A 288 1.39 -11.49 -5.14
N HIS A 289 1.16 -12.35 -4.14
CA HIS A 289 1.96 -13.57 -3.92
C HIS A 289 1.44 -14.72 -4.79
N ASN A 290 1.85 -14.70 -6.05
CA ASN A 290 1.39 -15.62 -7.09
C ASN A 290 1.95 -17.04 -6.92
N ILE A 291 3.20 -17.17 -6.51
CA ILE A 291 3.90 -18.46 -6.33
C ILE A 291 4.57 -18.59 -4.96
N GLU A 292 4.63 -17.48 -4.23
CA GLU A 292 5.10 -17.39 -2.86
C GLU A 292 3.99 -17.82 -1.88
N ASP A 293 4.42 -18.26 -0.70
CA ASP A 293 3.53 -18.36 0.45
C ASP A 293 3.18 -16.95 0.95
N LYS A 294 1.91 -16.73 1.27
CA LYS A 294 1.31 -15.39 1.40
C LYS A 294 1.80 -14.70 2.68
N ILE A 295 1.67 -15.39 3.81
CA ILE A 295 2.10 -14.89 5.12
C ILE A 295 3.63 -14.69 5.16
N PRO A 296 4.48 -15.67 4.75
CA PRO A 296 5.93 -15.45 4.67
C PRO A 296 6.34 -14.31 3.73
N GLY A 297 5.67 -14.15 2.59
CA GLY A 297 5.90 -13.04 1.66
C GLY A 297 5.63 -11.69 2.32
N GLN A 298 4.48 -11.55 3.00
CA GLN A 298 4.13 -10.36 3.77
C GLN A 298 5.11 -10.08 4.94
N ILE A 299 5.50 -11.10 5.71
CA ILE A 299 6.54 -10.96 6.76
C ILE A 299 7.85 -10.44 6.16
N ARG A 300 8.27 -10.98 5.00
CA ARG A 300 9.49 -10.51 4.33
C ARG A 300 9.38 -9.04 3.95
N SER A 301 8.27 -8.62 3.35
CA SER A 301 8.05 -7.23 2.92
C SER A 301 8.10 -6.24 4.09
N VAL A 302 7.38 -6.50 5.19
CA VAL A 302 7.39 -5.58 6.35
C VAL A 302 8.77 -5.47 7.00
N LEU A 303 9.54 -6.56 7.03
CA LEU A 303 10.92 -6.55 7.51
C LEU A 303 11.84 -5.76 6.59
N ASN A 304 11.68 -5.88 5.26
CA ASN A 304 12.46 -5.11 4.30
C ASN A 304 12.21 -3.60 4.46
N VAL A 305 10.95 -3.18 4.68
CA VAL A 305 10.62 -1.77 4.98
C VAL A 305 11.29 -1.32 6.29
N GLN A 306 11.21 -2.10 7.37
CA GLN A 306 11.87 -1.77 8.65
C GLN A 306 13.39 -1.67 8.49
N GLU A 307 14.02 -2.62 7.80
CA GLU A 307 15.47 -2.64 7.59
C GLU A 307 15.93 -1.41 6.79
N MET A 308 15.24 -1.06 5.70
CA MET A 308 15.59 0.13 4.93
C MET A 308 15.29 1.43 5.69
N THR A 309 14.26 1.44 6.54
CA THR A 309 13.94 2.59 7.41
C THR A 309 15.07 2.79 8.42
N ALA A 310 15.52 1.73 9.09
CA ALA A 310 16.63 1.77 10.03
C ALA A 310 17.92 2.27 9.36
N ARG A 311 18.22 1.80 8.15
CA ARG A 311 19.37 2.30 7.36
C ARG A 311 19.20 3.79 7.02
N ALA A 312 18.03 4.21 6.57
CA ALA A 312 17.78 5.61 6.20
C ALA A 312 17.90 6.56 7.40
N LEU A 313 17.51 6.09 8.60
CA LEU A 313 17.70 6.81 9.86
C LEU A 313 19.18 6.94 10.29
N LEU A 314 20.07 6.09 9.77
CA LEU A 314 21.52 6.15 10.05
C LEU A 314 22.27 7.17 9.19
N VAL A 315 21.63 7.80 8.19
CA VAL A 315 22.28 8.80 7.33
C VAL A 315 22.70 10.01 8.17
N ASP A 316 24.00 10.33 8.18
CA ASP A 316 24.53 11.56 8.78
C ASP A 316 24.11 12.77 7.95
N ARG A 317 22.99 13.38 8.34
CA ARG A 317 22.39 14.51 7.64
C ARG A 317 23.24 15.77 7.67
N ASP A 318 24.06 15.97 8.70
CA ASP A 318 24.90 17.17 8.82
C ASP A 318 26.10 17.07 7.90
N ALA A 319 26.74 15.90 7.85
CA ALA A 319 27.79 15.59 6.89
C ALA A 319 27.25 15.67 5.45
N LEU A 320 26.08 15.07 5.19
CA LEU A 320 25.42 15.13 3.89
C LEU A 320 25.15 16.57 3.46
N THR A 321 24.57 17.39 4.35
CA THR A 321 24.27 18.81 4.06
C THR A 321 25.54 19.60 3.76
N THR A 322 26.61 19.34 4.50
CA THR A 322 27.91 20.00 4.31
C THR A 322 28.48 19.67 2.92
N ALA A 323 28.52 18.39 2.54
CA ALA A 323 29.02 17.94 1.24
C ALA A 323 28.15 18.46 0.07
N GLN A 324 26.82 18.47 0.24
CA GLN A 324 25.91 19.02 -0.77
C GLN A 324 26.14 20.52 -0.99
N ARG A 325 26.33 21.30 0.08
CA ARG A 325 26.55 22.76 -0.03
C ARG A 325 27.91 23.12 -0.63
N SER A 326 28.94 22.30 -0.43
CA SER A 326 30.26 22.51 -1.04
C SER A 326 30.34 22.00 -2.48
N GLY A 327 29.34 21.23 -2.95
CA GLY A 327 29.38 20.55 -4.24
C GLY A 327 30.29 19.31 -4.25
N ASP A 328 30.62 18.76 -3.09
CA ASP A 328 31.42 17.53 -2.98
C ASP A 328 30.54 16.30 -3.27
N VAL A 329 30.46 15.97 -4.56
CA VAL A 329 29.62 14.89 -5.08
C VAL A 329 29.98 13.54 -4.47
N LEU A 330 31.28 13.24 -4.29
CA LEU A 330 31.72 11.93 -3.82
C LEU A 330 31.50 11.77 -2.32
N THR A 331 31.75 12.81 -1.51
CA THR A 331 31.43 12.75 -0.09
C THR A 331 29.93 12.66 0.15
N ALA A 332 29.11 13.41 -0.59
CA ALA A 332 27.65 13.31 -0.47
C ALA A 332 27.15 11.89 -0.79
N ASN A 333 27.69 11.27 -1.85
CA ASN A 333 27.35 9.88 -2.18
C ASN A 333 27.86 8.89 -1.13
N ALA A 334 29.09 9.05 -0.64
CA ALA A 334 29.68 8.17 0.37
C ALA A 334 28.85 8.10 1.65
N VAL A 335 28.42 9.26 2.17
CA VAL A 335 27.55 9.33 3.37
C VAL A 335 26.26 8.51 3.19
N PHE A 336 25.69 8.58 2.00
CA PHE A 336 24.46 7.86 1.67
C PHE A 336 24.70 6.35 1.55
N MET A 337 25.80 5.96 0.90
CA MET A 337 26.18 4.56 0.70
C MET A 337 26.62 3.87 1.99
N ASP A 338 27.32 4.56 2.88
CA ASP A 338 27.74 4.01 4.17
C ASP A 338 26.54 3.60 5.02
N ALA A 339 25.50 4.44 5.07
CA ALA A 339 24.25 4.12 5.76
C ALA A 339 23.52 2.94 5.10
N PHE A 340 23.41 2.94 3.76
CA PHE A 340 22.77 1.85 3.02
C PHE A 340 23.48 0.50 3.19
N SER A 341 24.82 0.50 3.21
CA SER A 341 25.64 -0.71 3.33
C SER A 341 25.76 -1.23 4.76
N THR A 342 25.25 -0.50 5.76
CA THR A 342 25.29 -0.94 7.15
C THR A 342 24.34 -2.12 7.39
N ASP A 343 24.87 -3.22 7.91
CA ASP A 343 24.05 -4.38 8.31
C ASP A 343 23.34 -4.11 9.64
N VAL A 344 22.07 -3.72 9.56
CA VAL A 344 21.21 -3.42 10.70
C VAL A 344 20.55 -4.66 11.32
N ARG A 345 20.62 -5.84 10.67
CA ARG A 345 19.84 -7.03 11.06
C ARG A 345 20.19 -7.54 12.47
N PRO A 346 21.47 -7.63 12.88
CA PRO A 346 21.79 -8.08 14.25
C PRO A 346 21.25 -7.13 15.32
N ALA A 347 21.28 -5.82 15.07
CA ALA A 347 20.76 -4.82 16.00
C ALA A 347 19.23 -4.87 16.11
N LEU A 348 18.53 -5.02 14.97
CA LEU A 348 17.08 -5.17 14.94
C LEU A 348 16.63 -6.49 15.60
N ALA A 349 17.37 -7.57 15.42
CA ALA A 349 17.07 -8.86 16.05
C ALA A 349 17.14 -8.77 17.58
N ALA A 350 18.23 -8.22 18.13
CA ALA A 350 18.37 -8.01 19.57
C ALA A 350 17.28 -7.08 20.12
N TRP A 351 16.98 -6.00 19.40
CA TRP A 351 15.92 -5.06 19.80
C TRP A 351 14.52 -5.68 19.80
N ARG A 352 14.22 -6.60 18.87
CA ARG A 352 12.96 -7.37 18.89
C ARG A 352 12.87 -8.26 20.14
N GLU A 353 13.94 -8.98 20.49
CA GLU A 353 13.96 -9.86 21.67
C GLU A 353 13.73 -9.08 22.98
N GLU A 354 14.34 -7.90 23.11
CA GLU A 354 14.12 -6.99 24.27
C GLU A 354 12.66 -6.58 24.43
N ARG A 355 11.87 -6.65 23.36
CA ARG A 355 10.43 -6.32 23.31
C ARG A 355 9.52 -7.56 23.33
N GLY A 356 10.09 -8.75 23.55
CA GLY A 356 9.34 -10.01 23.55
C GLY A 356 8.89 -10.48 22.17
N LEU A 357 9.46 -9.91 21.10
CA LEU A 357 9.23 -10.33 19.72
C LEU A 357 10.35 -11.29 19.26
N PRO A 358 10.10 -12.14 18.25
CA PRO A 358 11.14 -13.01 17.72
C PRO A 358 12.33 -12.24 17.10
N ALA A 359 13.56 -12.68 17.40
CA ALA A 359 14.75 -12.22 16.69
C ALA A 359 14.64 -12.44 15.17
N ASP A 360 14.15 -13.62 14.77
CA ASP A 360 13.85 -14.01 13.40
C ASP A 360 12.35 -14.34 13.24
N PRO A 361 11.53 -13.37 12.80
CA PRO A 361 10.10 -13.57 12.58
C PRO A 361 9.77 -14.66 11.55
N MET A 362 10.61 -14.86 10.53
CA MET A 362 10.39 -15.90 9.51
C MET A 362 10.58 -17.29 10.10
N ALA A 363 11.67 -17.49 10.86
CA ALA A 363 11.90 -18.76 11.54
C ALA A 363 10.85 -19.04 12.61
N ALA A 364 10.42 -18.03 13.35
CA ALA A 364 9.36 -18.16 14.35
C ALA A 364 8.01 -18.54 13.73
N TYR A 365 7.62 -17.90 12.62
CA TYR A 365 6.41 -18.27 11.89
C TYR A 365 6.48 -19.71 11.37
N ALA A 366 7.60 -20.12 10.77
CA ALA A 366 7.77 -21.50 10.32
C ALA A 366 7.66 -22.51 11.47
N ALA A 367 8.25 -22.20 12.63
CA ALA A 367 8.19 -23.04 13.82
C ALA A 367 6.80 -23.10 14.48
N SER A 368 5.94 -22.10 14.24
CA SER A 368 4.57 -22.04 14.79
C SER A 368 3.66 -23.16 14.27
N GLY A 369 3.96 -23.73 13.11
CA GLY A 369 3.12 -24.70 12.42
C GLY A 369 1.81 -24.12 11.85
N TYR A 370 1.61 -22.79 11.91
CA TYR A 370 0.37 -22.14 11.45
C TYR A 370 0.05 -22.49 9.99
N GLY A 371 1.03 -22.32 9.09
CA GLY A 371 0.86 -22.61 7.66
C GLY A 371 0.43 -24.05 7.38
N GLN A 372 1.00 -25.02 8.09
CA GLN A 372 0.60 -26.42 7.96
C GLN A 372 -0.85 -26.63 8.46
N ARG A 373 -1.18 -26.07 9.62
CA ARG A 373 -2.52 -26.18 10.21
C ARG A 373 -3.60 -25.62 9.28
N ILE A 374 -3.43 -24.41 8.73
CA ILE A 374 -4.43 -23.84 7.81
C ILE A 374 -4.53 -24.63 6.51
N ALA A 375 -3.44 -25.23 6.03
CA ALA A 375 -3.46 -26.10 4.86
C ALA A 375 -4.29 -27.38 5.09
N GLU A 376 -4.27 -27.91 6.31
CA GLU A 376 -5.07 -29.08 6.72
C GLU A 376 -6.54 -28.72 7.03
N GLU A 377 -6.79 -27.55 7.64
CA GLU A 377 -8.12 -27.13 8.08
C GLU A 377 -8.96 -26.49 6.96
N ARG A 378 -8.34 -25.73 6.04
CA ARG A 378 -9.04 -25.00 4.97
C ARG A 378 -9.11 -25.81 3.68
N VAL A 379 -9.50 -27.09 3.80
CA VAL A 379 -9.73 -27.96 2.65
C VAL A 379 -11.16 -27.80 2.15
N GLY A 380 -11.32 -27.48 0.86
CA GLY A 380 -12.62 -27.27 0.22
C GLY A 380 -13.22 -25.87 0.46
N GLY A 381 -14.40 -25.64 -0.10
CA GLY A 381 -15.00 -24.30 -0.20
C GLY A 381 -14.48 -23.50 -1.42
N VAL A 382 -14.96 -22.26 -1.56
CA VAL A 382 -14.44 -21.31 -2.55
C VAL A 382 -13.32 -20.52 -1.90
N GLN A 383 -12.08 -20.76 -2.33
CA GLN A 383 -10.94 -19.98 -1.86
C GLN A 383 -11.03 -18.56 -2.40
N ALA A 384 -10.71 -17.57 -1.58
CA ALA A 384 -10.60 -16.18 -2.03
C ALA A 384 -9.49 -16.07 -3.09
N GLY A 385 -9.74 -15.29 -4.13
CA GLY A 385 -8.76 -15.06 -5.18
C GLY A 385 -9.29 -14.26 -6.35
N TRP A 386 -8.40 -13.94 -7.28
CA TRP A 386 -8.75 -13.20 -8.49
C TRP A 386 -9.71 -14.02 -9.37
N GLY A 387 -10.90 -13.47 -9.61
CA GLY A 387 -11.95 -14.11 -10.41
C GLY A 387 -12.73 -15.22 -9.69
N ALA A 388 -12.61 -15.32 -8.36
CA ALA A 388 -13.39 -16.22 -7.51
C ALA A 388 -14.79 -15.67 -7.18
#